data_AF-A0A533Z2I4-F1
#
_entry.id   AF-A0A533Z2I4-F1
#
_cell.length_a   1.000
_cell.length_b   1.000
_cell.length_c   1.000
_cell.angle_alpha   90.00
_cell.angle_beta   90.00
_cell.angle_gamma   90.00
#
_symmetry.space_group_name_H-M   'P 1'
#
loop_
_entity.id
_entity.type
_entity.pdbx_description
1 polymer ?
#
loop_
_entity_poly.entity_id
_entity_poly.type
_entity_poly.pdbx_seq_one_letter_code
_entity_poly.pdbx_strand_id
1 'polypeptide(L)'
;ERRLYTPAVREDEAVAMAAGAYMAGKTPVVLMQNSGLGTCLNTLLSLNLIYQQPCLLIVSWRGFQGKDAPEHLIMGQTMTQLLDAVRIPHRTLSEQTAGDDLKWTAETFMKQRIPLALLLKKGVVRGIQP
;
A
#
# COMPACT_ATOMS: atom_id res chain seq x y z
N GLU A 1 -8.82 -22.50 11.77
CA GLU A 1 -7.51 -21.82 11.61
C GLU A 1 -7.73 -20.37 11.18
N ARG A 2 -7.17 -19.38 11.90
CA ARG A 2 -7.15 -17.99 11.40
C ARG A 2 -6.01 -17.89 10.38
N ARG A 3 -6.31 -17.97 9.09
CA ARG A 3 -5.34 -17.57 8.06
C ARG A 3 -5.12 -16.07 8.19
N LEU A 4 -3.94 -15.68 8.69
CA LEU A 4 -3.50 -14.29 8.81
C LEU A 4 -3.18 -13.67 7.43
N TYR A 5 -3.04 -14.50 6.40
CA TYR A 5 -2.69 -14.12 5.04
C TYR A 5 -3.59 -14.83 4.04
N THR A 6 -4.13 -14.07 3.09
CA THR A 6 -4.91 -14.58 1.96
C THR A 6 -4.25 -14.12 0.68
N PRO A 7 -3.74 -15.02 -0.17
CA PRO A 7 -3.17 -14.63 -1.46
C PRO A 7 -4.28 -14.18 -2.41
N ALA A 8 -3.93 -13.28 -3.32
CA ALA A 8 -4.74 -12.89 -4.47
C ALA A 8 -3.94 -13.14 -5.75
N VAL A 9 -4.63 -13.43 -6.85
CA VAL A 9 -3.98 -13.70 -8.14
C VAL A 9 -3.44 -12.41 -8.76
N ARG A 10 -4.08 -11.28 -8.42
CA ARG A 10 -3.72 -9.94 -8.89
C ARG A 10 -3.83 -8.91 -7.78
N GLU A 11 -3.09 -7.82 -7.89
CA GLU A 11 -3.09 -6.75 -6.87
C GLU A 11 -4.42 -6.00 -6.79
N ASP A 12 -5.09 -5.79 -7.92
CA ASP A 12 -6.41 -5.15 -7.98
C ASP A 12 -7.50 -6.00 -7.30
N GLU A 13 -7.45 -7.32 -7.47
CA GLU A 13 -8.27 -8.27 -6.73
C GLU A 13 -7.99 -8.20 -5.22
N ALA A 14 -6.72 -8.12 -4.81
CA ALA A 14 -6.35 -7.98 -3.41
C ALA A 14 -6.96 -6.71 -2.77
N VAL A 15 -6.97 -5.60 -3.51
CA VAL A 15 -7.60 -4.34 -3.10
C VAL A 15 -9.12 -4.47 -2.99
N ALA A 16 -9.78 -5.16 -3.93
CA ALA A 16 -11.21 -5.42 -3.86
C ALA A 16 -11.58 -6.36 -2.69
N MET A 17 -10.78 -7.39 -2.45
CA MET A 17 -10.92 -8.28 -1.28
C MET A 17 -10.75 -7.50 0.04
N ALA A 18 -9.82 -6.55 0.09
CA ALA A 18 -9.64 -5.67 1.23
C ALA A 18 -10.90 -4.84 1.50
N ALA A 19 -11.55 -4.28 0.46
CA ALA A 19 -12.82 -3.57 0.63
C ALA A 19 -13.89 -4.48 1.27
N GLY A 20 -14.07 -5.70 0.77
CA GLY A 20 -15.01 -6.67 1.36
C GLY A 20 -14.66 -7.04 2.81
N ALA A 21 -13.37 -7.20 3.11
CA ALA A 21 -12.92 -7.47 4.48
C ALA A 21 -13.22 -6.31 5.42
N TYR A 22 -13.04 -5.06 4.98
CA TYR A 22 -13.41 -3.88 5.76
C TYR A 22 -14.92 -3.82 6.02
N MET A 23 -15.75 -4.09 5.01
CA MET A 23 -17.21 -4.19 5.17
C MET A 23 -17.62 -5.27 6.19
N ALA A 24 -16.83 -6.34 6.29
CA ALA A 24 -16.99 -7.39 7.30
C ALA A 24 -16.41 -7.03 8.68
N GLY A 25 -16.08 -5.76 8.92
CA GLY A 25 -15.58 -5.25 10.20
C GLY A 25 -14.11 -5.56 10.48
N LYS A 26 -13.29 -5.74 9.43
CA LYS A 26 -11.83 -5.96 9.56
C LYS A 26 -11.04 -4.69 9.28
N THR A 27 -9.75 -4.72 9.62
CA THR A 27 -8.76 -3.70 9.24
C THR A 27 -7.81 -4.31 8.20
N PRO A 28 -8.13 -4.21 6.90
CA PRO A 28 -7.39 -4.92 5.87
C PRO A 28 -6.05 -4.24 5.54
N VAL A 29 -5.06 -5.08 5.24
CA VAL A 29 -3.74 -4.69 4.75
C VAL A 29 -3.48 -5.42 3.44
N VAL A 30 -3.00 -4.70 2.43
CA VAL A 30 -2.63 -5.23 1.12
C VAL A 30 -1.13 -5.07 0.92
N LEU A 31 -0.45 -6.16 0.60
CA LEU A 31 0.98 -6.17 0.29
C LEU A 31 1.17 -6.20 -1.22
N MET A 32 1.95 -5.27 -1.78
CA MET A 32 2.27 -5.24 -3.22
C MET A 32 3.62 -4.57 -3.50
N GLN A 33 4.07 -4.62 -4.75
CA GLN A 33 5.10 -3.71 -5.25
C GLN A 33 4.47 -2.50 -5.96
N ASN A 34 5.29 -1.48 -6.19
CA ASN A 34 4.84 -0.23 -6.82
C ASN A 34 4.28 -0.40 -8.23
N SER A 35 4.69 -1.37 -9.05
CA SER A 35 4.03 -1.61 -10.34
C SER A 35 2.56 -2.04 -10.19
N GLY A 36 2.28 -2.94 -9.23
CA GLY A 36 0.94 -3.38 -8.88
C GLY A 36 0.04 -2.23 -8.40
N LEU A 37 0.60 -1.23 -7.72
CA LEU A 37 -0.13 -0.02 -7.35
C LEU A 37 -0.67 0.73 -8.58
N GLY A 38 0.10 0.78 -9.67
CA GLY A 38 -0.35 1.35 -10.94
C GLY A 38 -1.56 0.61 -11.53
N THR A 39 -1.53 -0.72 -11.48
CA THR A 39 -2.67 -1.57 -11.88
C THR A 39 -3.90 -1.34 -10.99
N CYS A 40 -3.70 -1.10 -9.69
CA CYS A 40 -4.78 -0.92 -8.72
C CYS A 40 -5.51 0.41 -8.82
N LEU A 41 -5.02 1.39 -9.59
CA LEU A 41 -5.59 2.75 -9.60
C LEU A 41 -7.09 2.78 -9.89
N ASN A 42 -7.54 2.02 -10.89
CA ASN A 42 -8.96 2.00 -11.23
C ASN A 42 -9.79 1.50 -10.05
N THR A 43 -9.41 0.37 -9.42
CA THR A 43 -10.09 -0.18 -8.25
C THR A 43 -10.03 0.78 -7.05
N LEU A 44 -8.87 1.37 -6.77
CA LEU A 44 -8.71 2.31 -5.67
C LEU A 44 -9.62 3.54 -5.83
N LEU A 45 -9.74 4.07 -7.04
CA LEU A 45 -10.58 5.23 -7.34
C LEU A 45 -12.08 4.87 -7.38
N SER A 46 -12.44 3.82 -8.11
CA SER A 46 -13.83 3.46 -8.41
C SER A 46 -14.51 2.62 -7.34
N LEU A 47 -13.75 2.09 -6.38
CA LEU A 47 -14.28 1.31 -5.26
C LEU A 47 -13.85 1.93 -3.93
N ASN A 48 -12.55 1.94 -3.61
CA ASN A 48 -12.12 2.24 -2.26
C ASN A 48 -12.31 3.70 -1.85
N LEU A 49 -11.93 4.64 -2.71
CA LEU A 49 -12.03 6.07 -2.43
C LEU A 49 -13.48 6.54 -2.46
N ILE A 50 -14.24 6.20 -3.50
CA ILE A 50 -15.62 6.66 -3.66
C ILE A 50 -16.57 6.10 -2.59
N TYR A 51 -16.35 4.86 -2.13
CA TYR A 51 -17.19 4.22 -1.11
C TYR A 51 -16.59 4.25 0.30
N GLN A 52 -15.49 4.98 0.54
CA GLN A 52 -14.83 5.04 1.86
C GLN A 52 -14.51 3.65 2.43
N GLN A 53 -13.86 2.81 1.63
CA GLN A 53 -13.40 1.48 2.01
C GLN A 53 -11.87 1.51 2.26
N PRO A 54 -11.42 1.88 3.48
CA PRO A 54 -10.01 2.02 3.79
C PRO A 54 -9.30 0.67 3.79
N CYS A 55 -8.07 0.69 3.29
CA CYS A 55 -7.10 -0.37 3.42
C CYS A 55 -5.71 0.25 3.60
N LEU A 56 -4.84 -0.43 4.34
CA LEU A 56 -3.43 -0.07 4.36
C LEU A 56 -2.73 -0.75 3.18
N LEU A 57 -2.16 0.03 2.28
CA LEU A 57 -1.31 -0.45 1.20
C LEU A 57 0.14 -0.45 1.71
N ILE A 58 0.76 -1.63 1.83
CA ILE A 58 2.20 -1.73 2.06
C ILE A 58 2.84 -1.98 0.69
N VAL A 59 3.57 -0.99 0.20
CA VAL A 59 4.09 -0.96 -1.17
C VAL A 59 5.60 -1.02 -1.14
N SER A 60 6.19 -2.08 -1.68
CA SER A 60 7.64 -2.13 -1.86
C SER A 60 8.08 -1.17 -2.97
N TRP A 61 9.08 -0.33 -2.66
CA TRP A 61 9.57 0.71 -3.55
C TRP A 61 10.69 0.17 -4.44
N ARG A 62 10.33 -0.46 -5.56
CA ARG A 62 11.27 -0.87 -6.60
C ARG A 62 11.79 0.36 -7.37
N GLY A 63 13.06 0.35 -7.76
CA GLY A 63 13.70 1.50 -8.42
C GLY A 63 14.16 2.65 -7.51
N PHE A 64 14.00 2.53 -6.19
CA PHE A 64 14.53 3.51 -5.23
C PHE A 64 16.05 3.66 -5.38
N GLN A 65 16.56 4.90 -5.43
CA GLN A 65 17.98 5.23 -5.67
C GLN A 65 18.56 4.75 -7.01
N GLY A 66 17.73 4.42 -8.00
CA GLY A 66 18.20 4.20 -9.37
C GLY A 66 18.91 2.87 -9.64
N LYS A 67 18.84 1.90 -8.73
CA LYS A 67 19.47 0.57 -8.87
C LYS A 67 18.43 -0.54 -8.96
N ASP A 68 17.82 -0.69 -10.12
CA ASP A 68 16.83 -1.74 -10.41
C ASP A 68 16.62 -1.88 -11.94
N ALA A 69 15.75 -2.80 -12.36
CA ALA A 69 15.35 -2.95 -13.76
C ALA A 69 14.72 -1.65 -14.32
N PRO A 70 14.89 -1.32 -15.62
CA PRO A 70 14.43 -0.05 -16.21
C PRO A 70 12.96 0.29 -15.93
N GLU A 71 12.08 -0.70 -16.00
CA GLU A 71 10.64 -0.58 -15.73
C GLU A 71 10.36 -0.16 -14.27
N HIS A 72 11.17 -0.64 -13.32
CA HIS A 72 11.06 -0.26 -11.91
C HIS A 72 11.55 1.16 -11.66
N LEU A 73 12.48 1.68 -12.46
CA LEU A 73 12.99 3.05 -12.30
C LEU A 73 11.91 4.09 -12.58
N ILE A 74 11.17 3.90 -13.68
CA ILE A 74 10.10 4.81 -14.10
C ILE A 74 9.01 4.82 -13.03
N MET A 75 8.50 3.64 -12.65
CA MET A 75 7.44 3.55 -11.64
C MET A 75 7.93 4.04 -10.27
N GLY A 76 9.17 3.74 -9.90
CA GLY A 76 9.79 4.18 -8.65
C GLY A 76 9.89 5.70 -8.53
N GLN A 77 10.13 6.42 -9.62
CA GLN A 77 10.25 7.88 -9.60
C GLN A 77 8.87 8.59 -9.53
N THR A 78 7.84 8.00 -10.12
CA THR A 78 6.50 8.63 -10.24
C THR A 78 5.52 8.20 -9.14
N MET A 79 5.77 7.10 -8.43
CA MET A 79 4.82 6.52 -7.47
C MET A 79 4.24 7.51 -6.46
N THR A 80 5.08 8.34 -5.81
CA THR A 80 4.58 9.30 -4.81
C THR A 80 3.74 10.40 -5.45
N GLN A 81 4.13 10.88 -6.62
CA GLN A 81 3.37 11.88 -7.40
C GLN A 81 2.00 11.34 -7.81
N LEU A 82 1.94 10.06 -8.17
CA LEU A 82 0.69 9.38 -8.48
C LEU A 82 -0.24 9.32 -7.25
N LEU A 83 0.29 8.91 -6.09
CA LEU A 83 -0.46 8.87 -4.83
C LEU A 83 -0.96 10.27 -4.43
N ASP A 84 -0.11 11.29 -4.59
CA ASP A 84 -0.48 12.69 -4.34
C ASP A 84 -1.61 13.14 -5.27
N ALA A 85 -1.54 12.80 -6.57
CA ALA A 85 -2.55 13.17 -7.56
C ALA A 85 -3.93 12.57 -7.25
N VAL A 86 -3.98 11.33 -6.74
CA VAL A 86 -5.23 10.68 -6.32
C VAL A 86 -5.57 10.90 -4.85
N ARG A 87 -4.80 11.73 -4.14
CA ARG A 87 -5.00 12.10 -2.73
C ARG A 87 -5.00 10.91 -1.76
N ILE A 88 -4.22 9.87 -2.06
CA ILE A 88 -3.98 8.77 -1.13
C ILE A 88 -2.82 9.17 -0.22
N PRO A 89 -3.04 9.33 1.11
CA PRO A 89 -1.97 9.69 2.03
C PRO A 89 -0.89 8.61 2.04
N HIS A 90 0.38 9.04 2.06
CA HIS A 90 1.48 8.09 2.12
C HIS A 90 2.63 8.57 3.00
N ARG A 91 3.37 7.60 3.54
CA ARG A 91 4.66 7.81 4.19
C ARG A 91 5.63 6.73 3.77
N THR A 92 6.92 7.06 3.82
CA THR A 92 7.97 6.07 3.61
C THR A 92 8.50 5.60 4.94
N LEU A 93 8.36 4.30 5.21
CA LEU A 93 8.82 3.70 6.46
C LEU A 93 10.35 3.77 6.54
N SER A 94 10.87 4.15 7.70
CA SER A 94 12.29 4.08 8.03
C SER A 94 12.49 3.41 9.39
N GLU A 95 13.66 2.79 9.61
CA GLU A 95 13.99 2.22 10.92
C GLU A 95 13.97 3.31 12.01
N GLN A 96 14.33 4.55 11.68
CA GLN A 96 14.41 5.66 12.63
C GLN A 96 13.04 6.20 13.06
N THR A 97 12.05 6.14 12.18
CA THR A 97 10.70 6.72 12.38
C THR A 97 9.60 5.67 12.47
N ALA A 98 9.94 4.39 12.58
CA ALA A 98 8.98 3.29 12.47
C ALA A 98 7.79 3.42 13.43
N GLY A 99 8.03 3.79 14.70
CA GLY A 99 6.96 4.00 15.68
C GLY A 99 6.00 5.12 15.29
N ASP A 100 6.54 6.26 14.84
CA ASP A 100 5.76 7.42 14.43
C ASP A 100 4.99 7.18 13.13
N ASP A 101 5.58 6.45 12.18
CA ASP A 101 4.95 6.09 10.92
C ASP A 101 3.80 5.11 11.10
N LEU A 102 3.95 4.13 12.01
CA LEU A 102 2.89 3.21 12.38
C LEU A 102 1.76 3.91 13.15
N LYS A 103 2.11 4.83 14.07
CA LYS A 103 1.12 5.65 14.76
C LYS A 103 0.32 6.52 13.79
N TRP A 104 1.01 7.24 12.91
CA TRP A 104 0.38 8.04 11.86
C TRP A 104 -0.52 7.20 10.96
N THR A 105 -0.10 5.97 10.63
CA THR A 105 -0.86 5.03 9.82
C THR A 105 -2.19 4.67 10.48
N ALA A 106 -2.16 4.28 11.76
CA ALA A 106 -3.36 3.95 12.52
C ALA A 106 -4.30 5.16 12.64
N GLU A 107 -3.78 6.33 13.00
CA GLU A 107 -4.57 7.56 13.14
C GLU A 107 -5.21 7.99 11.81
N THR A 108 -4.44 7.92 10.72
CA THR A 108 -4.90 8.30 9.38
C THR A 108 -5.96 7.34 8.86
N PHE A 109 -5.75 6.02 9.03
CA PHE A 109 -6.72 4.99 8.66
C PHE A 109 -8.08 5.26 9.34
N MET A 110 -8.06 5.47 10.66
CA MET A 110 -9.27 5.67 11.45
C MET A 110 -9.98 7.01 11.15
N LYS A 111 -9.19 8.07 10.94
CA LYS A 111 -9.72 9.43 10.73
C LYS A 111 -10.25 9.64 9.32
N GLN A 112 -9.51 9.22 8.29
CA GLN A 112 -9.84 9.56 6.90
C GLN A 112 -10.73 8.54 6.22
N ARG A 113 -10.72 7.27 6.65
CA ARG A 113 -11.52 6.18 6.07
C ARG A 113 -11.38 6.03 4.55
N ILE A 114 -10.16 6.28 4.06
CA ILE A 114 -9.74 6.05 2.67
C ILE A 114 -8.48 5.18 2.66
N PRO A 115 -8.08 4.60 1.51
CA PRO A 115 -6.79 3.95 1.40
C PRO A 115 -5.64 4.88 1.82
N LEU A 116 -4.61 4.31 2.43
CA LEU A 116 -3.33 4.99 2.67
C LEU A 116 -2.17 4.03 2.38
N ALA A 117 -1.00 4.59 2.08
CA ALA A 117 0.18 3.80 1.73
C ALA A 117 1.35 3.96 2.72
N LEU A 118 1.96 2.84 3.09
CA LEU A 118 3.30 2.78 3.68
C LEU A 118 4.28 2.23 2.65
N LEU A 119 5.24 3.06 2.26
CA LEU A 119 6.23 2.73 1.25
C LEU A 119 7.46 2.11 1.91
N LEU A 120 7.90 0.95 1.42
CA LEU A 120 9.04 0.22 1.97
C LEU A 120 10.24 0.34 1.03
N LYS A 121 11.32 0.96 1.52
CA LYS A 121 12.64 0.90 0.87
C LYS A 121 13.26 -0.48 1.11
N LYS A 122 14.15 -0.90 0.21
CA LYS A 122 14.96 -2.11 0.40
C LYS A 122 15.72 -2.03 1.73
N GLY A 123 15.65 -3.08 2.54
CA GLY A 123 16.39 -3.22 3.79
C GLY A 123 15.70 -2.68 5.05
N VAL A 124 14.55 -2.00 4.94
CA VAL A 124 13.81 -1.46 6.11
C VAL A 124 13.18 -2.57 6.97
N VAL A 125 12.81 -3.70 6.37
CA VAL A 125 12.32 -4.89 7.07
C VAL A 125 13.35 -5.99 6.90
N ARG A 126 13.93 -6.45 8.01
CA ARG A 126 14.87 -7.60 8.05
C ARG A 126 14.09 -8.86 8.44
N GLY A 127 14.35 -9.98 7.76
CA GLY A 127 13.85 -11.29 8.18
C GLY A 127 12.75 -11.94 7.33
N ILE A 128 12.42 -11.41 6.15
CA ILE A 128 11.64 -12.14 5.15
C ILE A 128 12.54 -12.38 3.94
N GLN A 129 13.41 -13.38 4.06
CA GLN A 129 13.86 -14.12 2.89
C GLN A 129 12.88 -15.28 2.71
N PRO A 130 12.39 -15.57 1.49
CA PRO A 130 11.70 -16.82 1.22
C PRO A 130 12.56 -18.02 1.58
#